data_AF-A0A847APL0-F1
#
_entry.id   AF-A0A847APL0-F1
#
_cell.length_a   1.000
_cell.length_b   1.000
_cell.length_c   1.000
_cell.angle_alpha   90.00
_cell.angle_beta   90.00
_cell.angle_gamma   90.00
#
_symmetry.space_group_name_H-M   'P 1'
#
loop_
_entity.id
_entity.type
_entity.pdbx_description
1 polymer ?
#
loop_
_entity_poly.entity_id
_entity_poly.type
_entity_poly.pdbx_seq_one_letter_code
_entity_poly.pdbx_strand_id
1 'polypeptide(L)'
;PDIVVAITIAAVVLGTNLAYYSSREGTMSHLYSFFLFTVFILLTVNWHKRRGIGLLMALGALAGIITLVRPTNILILLFFFLYDVSSWKTFLQKIKFIFSHFHWFILMFLAFVIIWIPQMIYWEKITGQLFYYSYSEEPFYFNNPQILNGLFSFRKGWLLYTPLMVFALLGIPLLFVKMKSFSWAVLIFITVNIYVVFSWWCWWYGGGFGQRAMIDSYPVLSIPLALLINRLGKRGKLISRGVVFVLFTLILHNIFQLEQYKYNTIHYDSMTKEAYKKVFLKLHPPEGHWDLLKSPDYEKAVKGIREYP
;
A
#
# COMPACT_ATOMS: atom_id res chain seq x y z
N PRO A 1 18.36 5.73 17.62
CA PRO A 1 17.43 4.80 16.95
C PRO A 1 15.99 5.26 17.06
N ASP A 2 15.57 5.60 18.28
CA ASP A 2 14.19 5.97 18.62
C ASP A 2 13.70 7.23 17.91
N ILE A 3 14.55 8.26 17.79
CA ILE A 3 14.21 9.49 17.03
C ILE A 3 13.88 9.17 15.56
N VAL A 4 14.64 8.28 14.92
CA VAL A 4 14.37 7.88 13.53
C VAL A 4 13.02 7.18 13.42
N VAL A 5 12.72 6.29 14.38
CA VAL A 5 11.44 5.57 14.42
C VAL A 5 10.30 6.56 14.61
N ALA A 6 10.40 7.47 15.58
CA ALA A 6 9.40 8.50 15.84
C ALA A 6 9.16 9.40 14.62
N ILE A 7 10.23 9.88 13.97
CA ILE A 7 10.11 10.68 12.74
C ILE A 7 9.46 9.86 11.62
N THR A 8 9.80 8.58 11.46
CA THR A 8 9.22 7.72 10.42
C THR A 8 7.73 7.51 10.66
N ILE A 9 7.32 7.23 11.90
CA ILE A 9 5.90 7.05 12.25
C ILE A 9 5.15 8.36 11.99
N ALA A 10 5.65 9.49 12.48
CA ALA A 10 5.03 10.80 12.25
C ALA A 10 4.91 11.12 10.75
N ALA A 11 5.97 10.86 9.97
CA ALA A 11 6.00 11.03 8.53
C ALA A 11 4.97 10.17 7.80
N VAL A 12 4.87 8.88 8.13
CA VAL A 12 3.92 7.97 7.49
C VAL A 12 2.48 8.31 7.86
N VAL A 13 2.21 8.61 9.14
CA VAL A 13 0.85 8.92 9.59
C VAL A 13 0.39 10.29 9.08
N LEU A 14 1.18 11.35 9.28
CA LEU A 14 0.77 12.73 9.00
C LEU A 14 1.13 13.22 7.59
N GLY A 15 2.12 12.60 6.95
CA GLY A 15 2.58 13.00 5.61
C GLY A 15 1.97 12.19 4.48
N THR A 16 0.92 11.42 4.76
CA THR A 16 0.24 10.58 3.78
C THR A 16 -1.27 10.65 3.96
N ASN A 17 -2.00 10.17 2.95
CA ASN A 17 -3.45 10.01 3.03
C ASN A 17 -3.91 9.11 4.20
N LEU A 18 -3.03 8.35 4.86
CA LEU A 18 -3.38 7.59 6.07
C LEU A 18 -4.05 8.46 7.14
N ALA A 19 -3.62 9.71 7.35
CA ALA A 19 -4.25 10.63 8.31
C ALA A 19 -5.74 10.87 8.00
N TYR A 20 -6.10 10.97 6.73
CA TYR A 20 -7.49 11.16 6.30
C TYR A 20 -8.30 9.89 6.53
N TYR A 21 -7.76 8.75 6.11
CA TYR A 21 -8.40 7.44 6.28
C TYR A 21 -8.43 6.96 7.73
N SER A 22 -7.66 7.57 8.64
CA SER A 22 -7.74 7.28 10.07
C SER A 22 -8.69 8.19 10.83
N SER A 23 -9.05 9.36 10.29
CA SER A 23 -9.83 10.38 11.01
C SER A 23 -11.21 10.64 10.43
N ARG A 24 -11.34 10.70 9.09
CA ARG A 24 -12.57 11.07 8.38
C ARG A 24 -13.23 9.86 7.73
N GLU A 25 -12.45 8.97 7.13
CA GLU A 25 -12.92 7.74 6.48
C GLU A 25 -12.45 6.48 7.21
N GLY A 26 -12.53 6.50 8.55
CA GLY A 26 -12.06 5.40 9.43
C GLY A 26 -12.77 4.06 9.23
N THR A 27 -13.96 4.05 8.61
CA THR A 27 -14.73 2.84 8.32
C THR A 27 -14.24 2.10 7.06
N MET A 28 -13.34 2.70 6.28
CA MET A 28 -12.74 2.06 5.11
C MET A 28 -11.73 0.98 5.51
N SER A 29 -11.58 -0.04 4.66
CA SER A 29 -10.72 -1.21 4.91
C SER A 29 -9.22 -0.93 5.00
N HIS A 30 -8.75 0.25 4.55
CA HIS A 30 -7.34 0.59 4.43
C HIS A 30 -6.62 0.73 5.78
N LEU A 31 -7.23 1.36 6.77
CA LEU A 31 -6.63 1.50 8.11
C LEU A 31 -6.46 0.13 8.78
N TYR A 32 -7.48 -0.71 8.68
CA TYR A 32 -7.42 -2.09 9.19
C TYR A 32 -6.36 -2.90 8.47
N SER A 33 -6.27 -2.77 7.14
CA SER A 33 -5.22 -3.43 6.35
C SER A 33 -3.82 -2.95 6.74
N PHE A 34 -3.61 -1.65 6.97
CA PHE A 34 -2.36 -1.11 7.48
C PHE A 34 -1.96 -1.75 8.83
N PHE A 35 -2.90 -1.87 9.77
CA PHE A 35 -2.66 -2.55 11.04
C PHE A 35 -2.32 -4.03 10.86
N LEU A 36 -3.13 -4.76 10.09
CA LEU A 36 -2.92 -6.19 9.85
C LEU A 36 -1.57 -6.46 9.16
N PHE A 37 -1.15 -5.61 8.21
CA PHE A 37 0.16 -5.70 7.58
C PHE A 37 1.30 -5.46 8.57
N THR A 38 1.13 -4.50 9.48
CA THR A 38 2.11 -4.22 10.54
C THR A 38 2.30 -5.44 11.44
N VAL A 39 1.20 -6.06 11.89
CA VAL A 39 1.24 -7.30 12.70
C VAL A 39 1.83 -8.45 11.89
N PHE A 40 1.47 -8.58 10.61
CA PHE A 40 1.97 -9.64 9.74
C PHE A 40 3.50 -9.55 9.53
N ILE A 41 4.04 -8.35 9.32
CA ILE A 41 5.48 -8.11 9.22
C ILE A 41 6.17 -8.47 10.55
N LEU A 42 5.62 -8.03 11.69
CA LEU A 42 6.15 -8.35 13.02
C LEU A 42 6.22 -9.87 13.25
N LEU A 43 5.13 -10.58 12.98
CA LEU A 43 5.07 -12.04 13.12
C LEU A 43 6.00 -12.73 12.12
N THR A 44 6.13 -12.22 10.90
CA THR A 44 7.09 -12.73 9.90
C THR A 44 8.52 -12.66 10.44
N VAL A 45 8.94 -11.50 10.98
CA VAL A 45 10.28 -11.32 11.55
C VAL A 45 10.49 -12.25 12.75
N ASN A 46 9.50 -12.37 13.64
CA ASN A 46 9.59 -13.21 14.83
C ASN A 46 9.61 -14.70 14.51
N TRP A 47 8.81 -15.14 13.54
CA TRP A 47 8.82 -16.52 13.07
C TRP A 47 10.17 -16.91 12.48
N HIS A 48 10.81 -16.02 11.70
CA HIS A 48 12.14 -16.29 11.15
C HIS A 48 13.24 -16.40 12.22
N LYS A 49 13.06 -15.76 13.39
CA LYS A 49 14.00 -15.86 14.52
C LYS A 49 13.80 -17.12 15.36
N ARG A 50 12.55 -17.51 15.66
CA ARG A 50 12.22 -18.58 16.61
C ARG A 50 11.75 -19.89 15.97
N ARG A 51 11.31 -19.86 14.71
CA ARG A 51 10.80 -21.00 13.92
C ARG A 51 9.80 -21.90 14.66
N GLY A 52 8.73 -21.31 15.18
CA GLY A 52 7.66 -22.04 15.87
C GLY A 52 6.42 -22.27 14.98
N ILE A 53 5.81 -23.45 15.08
CA ILE A 53 4.62 -23.81 14.30
C ILE A 53 3.40 -22.96 14.65
N GLY A 54 3.24 -22.58 15.92
CA GLY A 54 2.14 -21.71 16.37
C GLY A 54 2.21 -20.31 15.76
N LEU A 55 3.41 -19.73 15.62
CA LEU A 55 3.60 -18.46 14.92
C LEU A 55 3.30 -18.57 13.42
N LEU A 56 3.62 -19.73 12.81
CA LEU A 56 3.31 -19.98 11.41
C LEU A 56 1.80 -20.12 11.17
N MET A 57 1.10 -20.83 12.03
CA MET A 57 -0.36 -20.93 12.00
C MET A 57 -1.00 -19.55 12.22
N ALA A 58 -0.48 -18.74 13.15
CA ALA A 58 -0.93 -17.37 13.35
C ALA A 58 -0.73 -16.50 12.09
N LEU A 59 0.39 -16.66 11.37
CA LEU A 59 0.61 -16.02 10.07
C LEU A 59 -0.40 -16.48 9.01
N GLY A 60 -0.74 -17.77 8.98
CA GLY A 60 -1.76 -18.32 8.09
C GLY A 60 -3.15 -17.75 8.37
N ALA A 61 -3.58 -17.77 9.64
CA ALA A 61 -4.84 -17.18 10.07
C ALA A 61 -4.89 -15.66 9.75
N LEU A 62 -3.80 -14.93 10.03
CA LEU A 62 -3.72 -13.50 9.75
C LEU A 62 -3.76 -13.22 8.24
N ALA A 63 -3.10 -14.02 7.41
CA ALA A 63 -3.23 -13.94 5.96
C ALA A 63 -4.68 -14.21 5.51
N GLY A 64 -5.39 -15.13 6.17
CA GLY A 64 -6.82 -15.39 5.94
C GLY A 64 -7.66 -14.12 6.17
N ILE A 65 -7.46 -13.47 7.32
CA ILE A 65 -8.14 -12.21 7.67
C ILE A 65 -7.78 -11.11 6.67
N ILE A 66 -6.50 -10.95 6.34
CA ILE A 66 -6.01 -9.95 5.37
C ILE A 66 -6.72 -10.11 4.02
N THR A 67 -6.81 -11.33 3.51
CA THR A 67 -7.45 -11.62 2.22
C THR A 67 -8.96 -11.43 2.27
N LEU A 68 -9.62 -11.73 3.39
CA LEU A 68 -11.05 -11.44 3.57
C LEU A 68 -11.34 -9.94 3.57
N VAL A 69 -10.48 -9.14 4.20
CA VAL A 69 -10.61 -7.68 4.21
C VAL A 69 -10.44 -7.12 2.79
N ARG A 70 -9.41 -7.58 2.06
CA ARG A 70 -9.19 -7.24 0.64
C ARG A 70 -8.46 -8.39 -0.08
N PRO A 71 -9.07 -9.03 -1.10
CA PRO A 71 -8.45 -10.18 -1.76
C PRO A 71 -7.07 -9.91 -2.35
N THR A 72 -6.84 -8.72 -2.92
CA THR A 72 -5.55 -8.32 -3.49
C THR A 72 -4.42 -8.22 -2.45
N ASN A 73 -4.76 -8.12 -1.16
CA ASN A 73 -3.76 -8.03 -0.10
C ASN A 73 -3.08 -9.36 0.22
N ILE A 74 -3.56 -10.49 -0.33
CA ILE A 74 -2.87 -11.79 -0.23
C ILE A 74 -1.41 -11.71 -0.69
N LEU A 75 -1.08 -10.74 -1.55
CA LEU A 75 0.27 -10.44 -2.00
C LEU A 75 1.27 -10.20 -0.86
N ILE A 76 0.82 -9.86 0.35
CA ILE A 76 1.72 -9.74 1.52
C ILE A 76 2.43 -11.06 1.84
N LEU A 77 1.89 -12.21 1.43
CA LEU A 77 2.59 -13.50 1.54
C LEU A 77 3.92 -13.52 0.77
N LEU A 78 4.05 -12.74 -0.31
CA LEU A 78 5.33 -12.56 -1.00
C LEU A 78 6.40 -12.01 -0.06
N PHE A 79 6.04 -11.05 0.80
CA PHE A 79 6.95 -10.52 1.82
C PHE A 79 7.38 -11.63 2.79
N PHE A 80 6.45 -12.47 3.26
CA PHE A 80 6.77 -13.58 4.16
C PHE A 80 7.72 -14.61 3.53
N PHE A 81 7.41 -15.08 2.31
CA PHE A 81 8.22 -16.11 1.65
C PHE A 81 9.59 -15.61 1.19
N LEU A 82 9.71 -14.32 0.88
CA LEU A 82 10.95 -13.70 0.43
C LEU A 82 11.74 -13.02 1.55
N TYR A 83 11.21 -12.98 2.78
CA TYR A 83 11.96 -12.47 3.93
C TYR A 83 13.21 -13.33 4.15
N ASP A 84 14.34 -12.70 4.47
CA ASP A 84 15.66 -13.32 4.59
C ASP A 84 16.26 -13.92 3.30
N VAL A 85 15.64 -13.63 2.15
CA VAL A 85 16.23 -13.93 0.83
C VAL A 85 17.11 -12.75 0.41
N SER A 86 18.40 -13.00 0.22
CA SER A 86 19.39 -11.99 -0.21
C SER A 86 20.15 -12.36 -1.49
N SER A 87 20.06 -13.63 -1.91
CA SER A 87 20.73 -14.20 -3.07
C SER A 87 19.97 -15.42 -3.59
N TRP A 88 20.29 -15.88 -4.81
CA TRP A 88 19.76 -17.11 -5.37
C TRP A 88 20.00 -18.34 -4.46
N LYS A 89 21.18 -18.41 -3.83
CA LYS A 89 21.50 -19.47 -2.86
C LYS A 89 20.53 -19.49 -1.67
N THR A 90 20.27 -18.33 -1.06
CA THR A 90 19.33 -18.23 0.08
C THR A 90 17.89 -18.52 -0.33
N PHE A 91 17.52 -18.20 -1.58
CA PHE A 91 16.21 -18.53 -2.13
C PHE A 91 16.04 -20.06 -2.26
N LEU A 92 17.01 -20.77 -2.84
CA LEU A 92 16.99 -22.22 -2.92
C LEU A 92 16.97 -22.89 -1.53
N GLN A 93 17.69 -22.33 -0.56
CA GLN A 93 17.65 -22.79 0.84
C GLN A 93 16.26 -22.61 1.46
N LYS A 94 15.57 -21.49 1.19
CA LYS A 94 14.20 -21.26 1.64
C LYS A 94 13.26 -22.30 1.03
N ILE A 95 13.33 -22.52 -0.28
CA ILE A 95 12.54 -23.54 -0.97
C ILE A 95 12.77 -24.92 -0.34
N LYS A 96 14.04 -25.32 -0.18
CA LYS A 96 14.38 -26.60 0.45
C LYS A 96 13.81 -26.72 1.87
N PHE A 97 13.85 -25.64 2.66
CA PHE A 97 13.27 -25.62 4.00
C PHE A 97 11.74 -25.80 3.98
N ILE A 98 11.04 -25.13 3.07
CA ILE A 98 9.59 -25.24 2.93
C ILE A 98 9.20 -26.68 2.58
N PHE A 99 9.90 -27.31 1.62
CA PHE A 99 9.62 -28.69 1.25
C PHE A 99 9.99 -29.70 2.33
N SER A 100 11.10 -29.51 3.06
CA SER A 100 11.46 -30.41 4.16
C SER A 100 10.53 -30.31 5.37
N HIS A 101 9.84 -29.17 5.54
CA HIS A 101 8.86 -28.94 6.60
C HIS A 101 7.46 -28.71 6.02
N PHE A 102 7.12 -29.37 4.90
CA PHE A 102 5.88 -29.12 4.17
C PHE A 102 4.63 -29.20 5.07
N HIS A 103 4.61 -30.15 6.00
CA HIS A 103 3.53 -30.31 6.99
C HIS A 103 3.27 -29.04 7.84
N TRP A 104 4.28 -28.21 8.11
CA TRP A 104 4.09 -26.92 8.82
C TRP A 104 3.34 -25.91 7.95
N PHE A 105 3.62 -25.90 6.65
CA PHE A 105 2.96 -25.02 5.68
C PHE A 105 1.56 -25.51 5.32
N ILE A 106 1.30 -26.83 5.38
CA ILE A 106 -0.08 -27.35 5.38
C ILE A 106 -0.84 -26.76 6.57
N LEU A 107 -0.28 -26.78 7.78
CA LEU A 107 -0.95 -26.23 8.97
C LEU A 107 -1.15 -24.70 8.87
N MET A 108 -0.21 -23.97 8.26
CA MET A 108 -0.40 -22.56 7.89
C MET A 108 -1.61 -22.37 6.96
N PHE A 109 -1.70 -23.20 5.92
CA PHE A 109 -2.79 -23.16 4.95
C PHE A 109 -4.13 -23.55 5.59
N LEU A 110 -4.16 -24.56 6.45
CA LEU A 110 -5.37 -24.95 7.19
C LEU A 110 -5.84 -23.81 8.11
N ALA A 111 -4.92 -23.13 8.81
CA ALA A 111 -5.25 -21.95 9.61
C ALA A 111 -5.83 -20.81 8.75
N PHE A 112 -5.30 -20.60 7.53
CA PHE A 112 -5.88 -19.68 6.55
C PHE A 112 -7.31 -20.07 6.17
N VAL A 113 -7.54 -21.35 5.81
CA VAL A 113 -8.85 -21.86 5.39
C VAL A 113 -9.88 -21.77 6.50
N ILE A 114 -9.50 -22.08 7.75
CA ILE A 114 -10.39 -21.99 8.92
C ILE A 114 -11.00 -20.59 9.05
N ILE A 115 -10.22 -19.54 8.78
CA ILE A 115 -10.71 -18.16 8.80
C ILE A 115 -11.72 -17.89 7.67
N TRP A 116 -11.59 -18.57 6.52
CA TRP A 116 -12.50 -18.45 5.39
C TRP A 116 -13.81 -19.23 5.54
N ILE A 117 -13.84 -20.27 6.38
CA ILE A 117 -15.03 -21.12 6.54
C ILE A 117 -16.30 -20.32 6.88
N PRO A 118 -16.30 -19.39 7.86
CA PRO A 118 -17.48 -18.58 8.14
C PRO A 118 -17.98 -17.78 6.93
N GLN A 119 -17.06 -17.22 6.12
CA GLN A 119 -17.41 -16.46 4.92
C GLN A 119 -18.01 -17.37 3.83
N MET A 120 -17.44 -18.55 3.62
CA MET A 120 -17.94 -19.52 2.63
C MET A 120 -19.32 -20.05 3.00
N ILE A 121 -19.56 -20.37 4.30
CA ILE A 121 -20.88 -20.77 4.79
C ILE A 121 -21.90 -19.66 4.60
N TYR A 122 -21.51 -18.40 4.86
CA TYR A 122 -22.38 -17.25 4.62
C TYR A 122 -22.77 -17.12 3.13
N TRP A 123 -21.80 -17.22 2.22
CA TRP A 123 -22.09 -17.18 0.78
C TRP A 123 -22.96 -18.35 0.34
N GLU A 124 -22.68 -19.57 0.77
CA GLU A 124 -23.50 -20.74 0.44
C GLU A 124 -24.96 -20.54 0.86
N LYS A 125 -25.19 -20.05 2.09
CA LYS A 125 -26.55 -19.83 2.62
C LYS A 125 -27.32 -18.73 1.89
N ILE A 126 -26.65 -17.70 1.38
CA ILE A 126 -27.30 -16.52 0.78
C ILE A 126 -27.38 -16.62 -0.74
N THR A 127 -26.33 -17.10 -1.40
CA THR A 127 -26.20 -17.10 -2.87
C THR A 127 -26.25 -18.50 -3.46
N GLY A 128 -26.22 -19.56 -2.63
CA GLY A 128 -26.12 -20.95 -3.09
C GLY A 128 -24.73 -21.34 -3.58
N GLN A 129 -23.72 -20.48 -3.42
CA GLN A 129 -22.36 -20.69 -3.92
C GLN A 129 -21.34 -20.59 -2.78
N LEU A 130 -20.38 -21.53 -2.72
CA LEU A 130 -19.29 -21.49 -1.74
C LEU A 130 -18.34 -20.29 -1.94
N PHE A 131 -18.23 -19.79 -3.17
CA PHE A 131 -17.46 -18.61 -3.51
C PHE A 131 -18.32 -17.70 -4.38
N TYR A 132 -18.60 -16.49 -3.90
CA TYR A 132 -19.41 -15.52 -4.62
C TYR A 132 -18.59 -14.25 -4.90
N TYR A 133 -18.47 -13.90 -6.18
CA TYR A 133 -17.75 -12.70 -6.61
C TYR A 133 -18.72 -11.52 -6.72
N SER A 134 -18.70 -10.64 -5.72
CA SER A 134 -19.59 -9.47 -5.62
C SER A 134 -19.26 -8.33 -6.58
N TYR A 135 -18.16 -8.44 -7.32
CA TYR A 135 -17.60 -7.39 -8.18
C TYR A 135 -17.72 -7.77 -9.68
N SER A 136 -18.81 -8.43 -10.06
CA SER A 136 -19.02 -9.15 -11.32
C SER A 136 -18.59 -8.42 -12.61
N GLU A 137 -18.63 -7.10 -12.62
CA GLU A 137 -18.27 -6.26 -13.78
C GLU A 137 -16.97 -5.46 -13.60
N GLU A 138 -16.11 -5.87 -12.66
CA GLU A 138 -14.92 -5.11 -12.29
C GLU A 138 -13.63 -5.89 -12.57
N PRO A 139 -13.23 -6.04 -13.86
CA PRO A 139 -12.11 -6.88 -14.25
C PRO A 139 -10.74 -6.28 -13.90
N PHE A 140 -9.71 -7.12 -14.02
CA PHE A 140 -8.33 -6.67 -14.08
C PHE A 140 -7.81 -6.72 -15.52
N TYR A 141 -7.17 -5.64 -15.95
CA TYR A 141 -6.50 -5.49 -17.23
C TYR A 141 -4.98 -5.58 -17.08
N PHE A 142 -4.49 -6.79 -16.79
CA PHE A 142 -3.07 -7.05 -16.60
C PHE A 142 -2.20 -6.72 -17.83
N ASN A 143 -2.77 -6.85 -19.04
CA ASN A 143 -2.08 -6.50 -20.29
C ASN A 143 -2.10 -4.99 -20.60
N ASN A 144 -2.87 -4.20 -19.86
CA ASN A 144 -2.96 -2.74 -20.02
C ASN A 144 -3.01 -2.04 -18.64
N PRO A 145 -1.97 -2.21 -17.80
CA PRO A 145 -1.95 -1.67 -16.46
C PRO A 145 -1.68 -0.17 -16.50
N GLN A 146 -2.39 0.59 -15.67
CA GLN A 146 -2.33 2.04 -15.65
C GLN A 146 -1.29 2.54 -14.65
N ILE A 147 -0.07 1.98 -14.71
CA ILE A 147 0.97 2.22 -13.69
C ILE A 147 1.38 3.69 -13.67
N LEU A 148 1.72 4.29 -14.82
CA LEU A 148 2.14 5.69 -14.88
C LEU A 148 1.04 6.63 -14.39
N ASN A 149 -0.20 6.36 -14.79
CA ASN A 149 -1.37 7.10 -14.34
C ASN A 149 -1.60 6.94 -12.82
N GLY A 150 -1.54 5.71 -12.32
CA GLY A 150 -1.65 5.39 -10.90
C GLY A 150 -0.56 6.02 -10.03
N LEU A 151 0.63 6.26 -10.59
CA LEU A 151 1.75 6.90 -9.88
C LEU A 151 1.69 8.44 -9.96
N PHE A 152 1.39 9.03 -11.12
CA PHE A 152 1.67 10.43 -11.40
C PHE A 152 0.49 11.26 -11.93
N SER A 153 -0.65 10.64 -12.26
CA SER A 153 -1.79 11.38 -12.81
C SER A 153 -2.31 12.46 -11.85
N PHE A 154 -2.71 13.60 -12.39
CA PHE A 154 -3.42 14.64 -11.64
C PHE A 154 -4.78 14.19 -11.12
N ARG A 155 -5.35 13.12 -11.67
CA ARG A 155 -6.60 12.56 -11.17
C ARG A 155 -6.40 12.00 -9.75
N LYS A 156 -5.55 10.98 -9.63
CA LYS A 156 -5.38 10.18 -8.39
C LYS A 156 -3.96 9.61 -8.22
N GLY A 157 -2.95 10.21 -8.85
CA GLY A 157 -1.56 9.73 -8.83
C GLY A 157 -1.01 9.62 -7.41
N TRP A 158 -0.57 8.43 -7.03
CA TRP A 158 -0.10 8.13 -5.68
C TRP A 158 1.05 9.03 -5.24
N LEU A 159 2.09 9.17 -6.07
CA LEU A 159 3.27 9.95 -5.73
C LEU A 159 3.05 11.46 -5.89
N LEU A 160 2.02 11.87 -6.63
CA LEU A 160 1.61 13.27 -6.72
C LEU A 160 0.94 13.75 -5.43
N TYR A 161 -0.03 12.97 -4.92
CA TYR A 161 -0.79 13.30 -3.70
C TYR A 161 -0.13 12.79 -2.41
N THR A 162 0.88 11.93 -2.51
CA THR A 162 1.68 11.42 -1.38
C THR A 162 3.17 11.43 -1.73
N PRO A 163 3.77 12.62 -1.98
CA PRO A 163 5.17 12.75 -2.40
C PRO A 163 6.18 12.19 -1.38
N LEU A 164 5.80 12.08 -0.11
CA LEU A 164 6.62 11.45 0.92
C LEU A 164 7.03 10.01 0.57
N MET A 165 6.18 9.27 -0.14
CA MET A 165 6.46 7.89 -0.53
C MET A 165 7.56 7.77 -1.58
N VAL A 166 7.90 8.86 -2.30
CA VAL A 166 9.09 8.88 -3.16
C VAL A 166 10.35 8.60 -2.33
N PHE A 167 10.46 9.16 -1.13
CA PHE A 167 11.61 8.92 -0.25
C PHE A 167 11.64 7.48 0.29
N ALA A 168 10.48 6.87 0.52
CA ALA A 168 10.40 5.47 0.88
C ALA A 168 10.93 4.56 -0.24
N LEU A 169 10.55 4.84 -1.50
CA LEU A 169 11.04 4.12 -2.68
C LEU A 169 12.56 4.32 -2.88
N LEU A 170 13.07 5.54 -2.71
CA LEU A 170 14.51 5.85 -2.77
C LEU A 170 15.32 5.16 -1.66
N GLY A 171 14.67 4.75 -0.57
CA GLY A 171 15.30 3.97 0.49
C GLY A 171 15.51 2.48 0.16
N ILE A 172 14.80 1.93 -0.84
CA ILE A 172 14.84 0.49 -1.17
C ILE A 172 16.27 0.01 -1.52
N PRO A 173 17.07 0.70 -2.35
CA PRO A 173 18.44 0.30 -2.63
C PRO A 173 19.31 0.12 -1.37
N LEU A 174 19.04 0.87 -0.30
CA LEU A 174 19.80 0.75 0.95
C LEU A 174 19.54 -0.58 1.66
N LEU A 175 18.39 -1.23 1.44
CA LEU A 175 18.07 -2.53 2.01
C LEU A 175 19.09 -3.59 1.56
N PHE A 176 19.51 -3.56 0.30
CA PHE A 176 20.48 -4.50 -0.27
C PHE A 176 21.89 -4.39 0.35
N VAL A 177 22.18 -3.27 1.02
CA VAL A 177 23.47 -3.03 1.67
C VAL A 177 23.40 -3.17 3.18
N LYS A 178 22.33 -2.68 3.83
CA LYS A 178 22.24 -2.58 5.30
C LYS A 178 21.25 -3.53 5.95
N MET A 179 20.22 -3.98 5.24
CA MET A 179 19.15 -4.83 5.79
C MET A 179 18.73 -5.87 4.76
N LYS A 180 19.69 -6.73 4.36
CA LYS A 180 19.52 -7.70 3.27
C LYS A 180 18.32 -8.63 3.48
N SER A 181 17.95 -8.93 4.72
CA SER A 181 16.79 -9.78 5.00
C SER A 181 15.46 -9.17 4.52
N PHE A 182 15.37 -7.86 4.31
CA PHE A 182 14.18 -7.19 3.82
C PHE A 182 14.26 -6.85 2.32
N SER A 183 15.42 -6.98 1.68
CA SER A 183 15.67 -6.34 0.37
C SER A 183 14.76 -6.87 -0.74
N TRP A 184 14.81 -8.18 -1.00
CA TRP A 184 13.98 -8.80 -2.03
C TRP A 184 12.51 -8.87 -1.63
N ALA A 185 12.23 -9.08 -0.34
CA ALA A 185 10.87 -9.10 0.19
C ALA A 185 10.13 -7.78 -0.09
N VAL A 186 10.74 -6.64 0.24
CA VAL A 186 10.16 -5.31 0.01
C VAL A 186 10.08 -5.00 -1.48
N LEU A 187 11.17 -5.21 -2.24
CA LEU A 187 11.23 -4.85 -3.66
C LEU A 187 10.20 -5.63 -4.49
N ILE A 188 10.13 -6.95 -4.31
CA ILE A 188 9.20 -7.80 -5.08
C ILE A 188 7.76 -7.52 -4.65
N PHE A 189 7.50 -7.42 -3.35
CA PHE A 189 6.16 -7.08 -2.85
C PHE A 189 5.67 -5.76 -3.45
N ILE A 190 6.43 -4.66 -3.34
CA ILE A 190 5.94 -3.35 -3.81
C ILE A 190 5.76 -3.33 -5.33
N THR A 191 6.66 -3.98 -6.08
CA THR A 191 6.58 -4.04 -7.55
C THR A 191 5.33 -4.80 -8.00
N VAL A 192 5.10 -5.99 -7.42
CA VAL A 192 3.91 -6.80 -7.75
C VAL A 192 2.63 -6.12 -7.25
N ASN A 193 2.66 -5.50 -6.07
CA ASN A 193 1.51 -4.78 -5.53
C ASN A 193 1.12 -3.59 -6.42
N ILE A 194 2.07 -2.74 -6.82
CA ILE A 194 1.84 -1.64 -7.78
C ILE A 194 1.24 -2.17 -9.08
N TYR A 195 1.80 -3.24 -9.63
CA TYR A 195 1.30 -3.85 -10.86
C TYR A 195 -0.14 -4.32 -10.72
N VAL A 196 -0.46 -5.10 -9.69
CA VAL A 196 -1.81 -5.65 -9.48
C VAL A 196 -2.82 -4.54 -9.18
N VAL A 197 -2.47 -3.60 -8.30
CA VAL A 197 -3.33 -2.48 -7.89
C VAL A 197 -3.68 -1.62 -9.11
N PHE A 198 -2.71 -1.25 -9.94
CA PHE A 198 -2.96 -0.42 -11.13
C PHE A 198 -3.39 -1.22 -12.37
N SER A 199 -3.50 -2.55 -12.26
CA SER A 199 -4.16 -3.38 -13.28
C SER A 199 -5.67 -3.41 -13.12
N TRP A 200 -6.21 -2.99 -11.99
CA TRP A 200 -7.67 -2.96 -11.80
C TRP A 200 -8.34 -1.99 -12.79
N TRP A 201 -9.57 -2.30 -13.22
CA TRP A 201 -10.32 -1.46 -14.17
C TRP A 201 -10.35 0.00 -13.72
N CYS A 202 -10.64 0.23 -12.44
CA CYS A 202 -10.67 1.54 -11.79
C CYS A 202 -9.33 1.80 -11.09
N TRP A 203 -8.27 2.03 -11.87
CA TRP A 203 -6.92 2.29 -11.34
C TRP A 203 -6.84 3.51 -10.39
N TRP A 204 -7.82 4.42 -10.47
CA TRP A 204 -7.94 5.59 -9.60
C TRP A 204 -8.71 5.30 -8.30
N TYR A 205 -9.23 4.09 -8.14
CA TYR A 205 -9.94 3.58 -6.97
C TYR A 205 -11.15 4.42 -6.53
N GLY A 206 -11.86 5.04 -7.47
CA GLY A 206 -13.08 5.81 -7.20
C GLY A 206 -12.86 7.05 -6.32
N GLY A 207 -13.94 7.53 -5.71
CA GLY A 207 -13.92 8.72 -4.85
C GLY A 207 -13.09 8.55 -3.58
N GLY A 208 -12.20 9.50 -3.30
CA GLY A 208 -11.39 9.54 -2.08
C GLY A 208 -10.22 10.53 -2.17
N PHE A 209 -9.40 10.63 -1.12
CA PHE A 209 -8.19 11.44 -1.16
C PHE A 209 -6.93 10.62 -1.53
N GLY A 210 -6.24 11.04 -2.60
CA GLY A 210 -5.05 10.35 -3.11
C GLY A 210 -5.30 8.88 -3.47
N GLN A 211 -4.25 8.09 -3.58
CA GLN A 211 -4.36 6.67 -3.91
C GLN A 211 -4.53 5.81 -2.65
N ARG A 212 -5.78 5.55 -2.28
CA ARG A 212 -6.12 4.83 -1.04
C ARG A 212 -5.66 3.39 -1.02
N ALA A 213 -5.64 2.72 -2.17
CA ALA A 213 -5.23 1.32 -2.26
C ALA A 213 -3.76 1.08 -1.87
N MET A 214 -2.91 2.11 -1.91
CA MET A 214 -1.49 2.03 -1.55
C MET A 214 -1.22 2.14 -0.05
N ILE A 215 -2.21 2.58 0.74
CA ILE A 215 -2.06 2.76 2.21
C ILE A 215 -1.63 1.46 2.88
N ASP A 216 -2.19 0.34 2.43
CA ASP A 216 -1.94 -1.00 2.92
C ASP A 216 -0.45 -1.36 2.85
N SER A 217 0.28 -0.82 1.87
CA SER A 217 1.71 -1.06 1.65
C SER A 217 2.64 -0.18 2.51
N TYR A 218 2.10 0.83 3.22
CA TYR A 218 2.90 1.76 4.01
C TYR A 218 3.67 1.13 5.18
N PRO A 219 3.20 0.07 5.87
CA PRO A 219 4.02 -0.63 6.87
C PRO A 219 5.28 -1.21 6.26
N VAL A 220 5.19 -1.80 5.06
CA VAL A 220 6.35 -2.35 4.33
C VAL A 220 7.30 -1.23 3.90
N LEU A 221 6.77 -0.13 3.38
CA LEU A 221 7.54 1.03 2.91
C LEU A 221 8.14 1.89 4.04
N SER A 222 7.62 1.78 5.27
CA SER A 222 8.18 2.47 6.43
C SER A 222 9.62 2.02 6.73
N ILE A 223 9.97 0.77 6.40
CA ILE A 223 11.30 0.18 6.64
C ILE A 223 12.39 0.86 5.79
N PRO A 224 12.29 0.91 4.43
CA PRO A 224 13.26 1.63 3.62
C PRO A 224 13.26 3.14 3.90
N LEU A 225 12.11 3.75 4.24
CA LEU A 225 12.05 5.15 4.66
C LEU A 225 12.88 5.41 5.92
N ALA A 226 12.68 4.62 6.99
CA ALA A 226 13.46 4.73 8.22
C ALA A 226 14.96 4.54 7.97
N LEU A 227 15.32 3.61 7.09
CA LEU A 227 16.72 3.37 6.74
C LEU A 227 17.34 4.57 6.01
N LEU A 228 16.60 5.21 5.11
CA LEU A 228 17.04 6.43 4.42
C LEU A 228 17.22 7.59 5.41
N ILE A 229 16.24 7.83 6.28
CA ILE A 229 16.30 8.88 7.33
C ILE A 229 17.51 8.65 8.23
N ASN A 230 17.73 7.42 8.70
CA ASN A 230 18.90 7.06 9.51
C ASN A 230 20.22 7.29 8.77
N ARG A 231 20.29 6.95 7.47
CA ARG A 231 21.50 7.11 6.67
C ARG A 231 21.86 8.57 6.48
N LEU A 232 20.87 9.41 6.18
CA LEU A 232 21.06 10.84 5.93
C LEU A 232 21.31 11.61 7.24
N GLY A 233 20.62 11.27 8.33
CA GLY A 233 20.83 11.87 9.65
C GLY A 233 22.26 11.69 10.18
N LYS A 234 22.95 10.61 9.76
CA LYS A 234 24.35 10.35 10.10
C LYS A 234 25.38 11.12 9.26
N ARG A 235 24.98 11.87 8.22
CA ARG A 235 25.90 12.61 7.34
C ARG A 235 26.30 14.01 7.85
N GLY A 236 25.80 14.44 9.01
CA GLY A 236 26.14 15.72 9.65
C GLY A 236 24.92 16.58 9.96
N LYS A 237 25.12 17.61 10.81
CA LYS A 237 24.02 18.44 11.35
C LYS A 237 23.23 19.16 10.25
N LEU A 238 23.89 19.68 9.22
CA LEU A 238 23.23 20.40 8.12
C LEU A 238 22.29 19.48 7.32
N ILE A 239 22.78 18.31 6.89
CA ILE A 239 21.98 17.33 6.14
C ILE A 239 20.84 16.80 7.01
N SER A 240 21.11 16.48 8.28
CA SER A 240 20.07 16.02 9.21
C SER A 240 18.95 17.06 9.38
N ARG A 241 19.30 18.35 9.53
CA ARG A 241 18.31 19.43 9.62
C ARG A 241 17.54 19.58 8.31
N GLY A 242 18.22 19.47 7.17
CA GLY A 242 17.60 19.49 5.84
C GLY A 242 16.57 18.36 5.66
N VAL A 243 16.89 17.13 6.08
CA VAL A 243 15.93 16.00 6.02
C VAL A 243 14.70 16.27 6.89
N VAL A 244 14.89 16.73 8.13
CA VAL A 244 13.77 17.06 9.02
C VAL A 244 12.91 18.17 8.41
N PHE A 245 13.53 19.22 7.86
CA PHE A 245 12.82 20.30 7.18
C PHE A 245 12.00 19.78 5.99
N VAL A 246 12.60 18.98 5.10
CA VAL A 246 11.89 18.41 3.95
C VAL A 246 10.71 17.54 4.39
N LEU A 247 10.91 16.64 5.35
CA LEU A 247 9.83 15.79 5.86
C LEU A 247 8.71 16.64 6.49
N PHE A 248 9.07 17.65 7.27
CA PHE A 248 8.11 18.57 7.87
C PHE A 248 7.32 19.34 6.80
N THR A 249 7.96 19.87 5.77
CA THR A 249 7.29 20.52 4.64
C THR A 249 6.34 19.58 3.91
N LEU A 250 6.72 18.32 3.70
CA LEU A 250 5.86 17.31 3.06
C LEU A 250 4.65 16.96 3.93
N ILE A 251 4.81 16.89 5.25
CA ILE A 251 3.71 16.72 6.20
C ILE A 251 2.74 17.89 6.12
N LEU A 252 3.26 19.13 6.21
CA LEU A 252 2.43 20.33 6.08
C LEU A 252 1.71 20.39 4.72
N HIS A 253 2.39 20.00 3.65
CA HIS A 253 1.81 19.93 2.33
C HIS A 253 0.66 18.91 2.26
N ASN A 254 0.84 17.72 2.84
CA ASN A 254 -0.23 16.72 2.89
C ASN A 254 -1.43 17.24 3.69
N ILE A 255 -1.22 17.78 4.89
CA ILE A 255 -2.28 18.36 5.72
C ILE A 255 -3.01 19.48 4.97
N PHE A 256 -2.28 20.35 4.26
CA PHE A 256 -2.89 21.38 3.44
C PHE A 256 -3.77 20.79 2.33
N GLN A 257 -3.30 19.75 1.63
CA GLN A 257 -4.10 19.05 0.63
C GLN A 257 -5.34 18.36 1.23
N LEU A 258 -5.27 17.88 2.48
CA LEU A 258 -6.45 17.35 3.18
C LEU A 258 -7.52 18.43 3.42
N GLU A 259 -7.10 19.64 3.78
CA GLU A 259 -8.04 20.76 3.88
C GLU A 259 -8.57 21.18 2.50
N GLN A 260 -7.73 21.20 1.45
CA GLN A 260 -8.22 21.40 0.07
C GLN A 260 -9.28 20.37 -0.32
N TYR A 261 -9.06 19.10 0.03
CA TYR A 261 -10.00 18.01 -0.23
C TYR A 261 -11.32 18.20 0.51
N LYS A 262 -11.26 18.60 1.80
CA LYS A 262 -12.46 18.92 2.61
C LYS A 262 -13.30 20.04 2.00
N TYR A 263 -12.68 21.04 1.38
CA TYR A 263 -13.38 22.11 0.66
C TYR A 263 -13.69 21.77 -0.81
N ASN A 264 -13.54 20.50 -1.22
CA ASN A 264 -13.69 20.01 -2.60
C ASN A 264 -12.82 20.76 -3.64
N THR A 265 -11.77 21.43 -3.18
CA THR A 265 -10.78 22.09 -4.04
C THR A 265 -9.89 21.08 -4.75
N ILE A 266 -9.60 19.97 -4.07
CA ILE A 266 -9.16 18.73 -4.72
C ILE A 266 -10.40 17.85 -4.83
N HIS A 267 -10.88 17.61 -6.04
CA HIS A 267 -12.02 16.73 -6.30
C HIS A 267 -11.67 15.27 -6.01
N TYR A 268 -12.68 14.49 -5.61
CA TYR A 268 -12.52 13.10 -5.18
C TYR A 268 -12.16 12.10 -6.29
N ASP A 269 -12.45 12.42 -7.55
CA ASP A 269 -12.17 11.56 -8.70
C ASP A 269 -11.94 12.27 -10.05
N SER A 270 -12.10 13.60 -10.13
CA SER A 270 -12.29 14.32 -11.42
C SER A 270 -11.20 15.36 -11.72
N MET A 271 -10.14 15.37 -10.91
CA MET A 271 -9.04 16.33 -11.08
C MET A 271 -8.34 16.14 -12.42
N THR A 272 -8.09 17.27 -13.09
CA THR A 272 -7.26 17.38 -14.30
C THR A 272 -5.99 18.18 -13.99
N LYS A 273 -5.02 18.17 -14.91
CA LYS A 273 -3.81 19.01 -14.79
C LYS A 273 -4.16 20.49 -14.66
N GLU A 274 -5.11 20.98 -15.46
CA GLU A 274 -5.52 22.38 -15.45
C GLU A 274 -6.28 22.73 -14.16
N ALA A 275 -7.19 21.85 -13.71
CA ALA A 275 -7.86 22.02 -12.42
C ALA A 275 -6.85 22.08 -11.28
N TYR A 276 -5.89 21.14 -11.24
CA TYR A 276 -4.84 21.09 -10.21
C TYR A 276 -3.98 22.35 -10.20
N LYS A 277 -3.56 22.83 -11.38
CA LYS A 277 -2.79 24.08 -11.52
C LYS A 277 -3.58 25.29 -11.01
N LYS A 278 -4.88 25.36 -11.33
CA LYS A 278 -5.75 26.48 -10.93
C LYS A 278 -5.93 26.59 -9.42
N VAL A 279 -5.94 25.45 -8.73
CA VAL A 279 -6.12 25.35 -7.27
C VAL A 279 -4.81 25.22 -6.49
N PHE A 280 -3.66 25.23 -7.15
CA PHE A 280 -2.37 25.07 -6.49
C PHE A 280 -2.19 26.12 -5.39
N LEU A 281 -2.00 25.66 -4.14
CA LEU A 281 -1.89 26.48 -2.94
C LEU A 281 -3.11 27.37 -2.63
N LYS A 282 -4.29 27.05 -3.17
CA LYS A 282 -5.57 27.72 -2.81
C LYS A 282 -6.41 26.79 -1.95
N LEU A 283 -6.98 27.30 -0.86
CA LEU A 283 -7.78 26.50 0.06
C LEU A 283 -9.20 26.23 -0.45
N HIS A 284 -9.76 27.19 -1.20
CA HIS A 284 -11.11 27.16 -1.74
C HIS A 284 -11.08 27.15 -3.27
N PRO A 285 -12.09 26.54 -3.92
CA PRO A 285 -12.15 26.48 -5.36
C PRO A 285 -12.38 27.90 -5.92
N PRO A 286 -11.48 28.43 -6.75
CA PRO A 286 -11.70 29.71 -7.41
C PRO A 286 -12.79 29.60 -8.48
N GLU A 287 -13.29 30.75 -8.94
CA GLU A 287 -14.28 30.82 -10.02
C GLU A 287 -13.85 30.02 -11.28
N GLY A 288 -14.78 29.26 -11.86
CA GLY A 288 -14.52 28.37 -13.00
C GLY A 288 -13.60 27.19 -12.69
N HIS A 289 -13.46 26.77 -11.43
CA HIS A 289 -12.75 25.54 -11.07
C HIS A 289 -13.47 24.29 -11.58
N TRP A 290 -14.79 24.26 -11.38
CA TRP A 290 -15.65 23.11 -11.70
C TRP A 290 -15.66 22.78 -13.19
N ASP A 291 -15.54 23.79 -14.06
CA ASP A 291 -15.50 23.63 -15.51
C ASP A 291 -14.21 22.95 -16.01
N LEU A 292 -13.16 22.92 -15.18
CA LEU A 292 -11.88 22.26 -15.51
C LEU A 292 -11.83 20.80 -15.06
N LEU A 293 -12.83 20.35 -14.29
CA LEU A 293 -12.91 18.96 -13.86
C LEU A 293 -13.40 18.08 -15.02
N LYS A 294 -12.93 16.83 -15.02
CA LYS A 294 -13.37 15.84 -16.00
C LYS A 294 -13.70 14.54 -15.29
N SER A 295 -14.99 14.25 -15.15
CA SER A 295 -15.46 12.98 -14.60
C SER A 295 -14.95 11.80 -15.42
N PRO A 296 -14.55 10.70 -14.79
CA PRO A 296 -14.12 9.51 -15.52
C PRO A 296 -15.34 8.81 -16.16
N ASP A 297 -15.16 8.34 -17.39
CA ASP A 297 -16.14 7.50 -18.09
C ASP A 297 -16.07 6.07 -17.55
N TYR A 298 -16.88 5.79 -16.52
CA TYR A 298 -16.92 4.49 -15.85
C TYR A 298 -17.35 3.36 -16.81
N GLU A 299 -18.28 3.61 -17.72
CA GLU A 299 -18.76 2.60 -18.69
C GLU A 299 -17.64 2.15 -19.64
N LYS A 300 -16.84 3.08 -20.13
CA LYS A 300 -15.65 2.76 -20.95
C LYS A 300 -14.57 2.09 -20.12
N ALA A 301 -14.33 2.56 -18.90
CA ALA A 301 -13.29 2.01 -18.04
C ALA A 301 -13.56 0.55 -17.65
N VAL A 302 -14.81 0.19 -17.36
CA VAL A 302 -15.25 -1.20 -17.11
C VAL A 302 -15.03 -2.09 -18.33
N LYS A 303 -15.10 -1.53 -19.54
CA LYS A 303 -14.82 -2.22 -20.81
C LYS A 303 -13.32 -2.21 -21.19
N GLY A 304 -12.46 -1.61 -20.36
CA GLY A 304 -11.03 -1.51 -20.61
C GLY A 304 -10.64 -0.43 -21.62
N ILE A 305 -11.61 0.38 -22.04
CA ILE A 305 -11.40 1.52 -22.93
C ILE A 305 -10.92 2.69 -22.05
N ARG A 306 -9.67 3.11 -22.26
CA ARG A 306 -9.03 4.13 -21.42
C ARG A 306 -9.31 5.53 -21.97
N GLU A 307 -9.65 6.46 -21.09
CA GLU A 307 -9.80 7.86 -21.43
C GLU A 307 -8.45 8.55 -21.54
N TYR A 308 -7.88 8.54 -22.75
CA TYR A 308 -6.59 9.16 -23.12
C TYR A 308 -5.34 8.61 -22.39
N PRO A 309 -4.17 8.59 -23.04
CA PRO A 309 -2.88 8.35 -22.38
C PRO A 309 -2.48 9.50 -21.44
#